data_AF-A0A9E4VWU8-F1
#
_entry.id   AF-A0A9E4VWU8-F1
#
_cell.length_a   1.000
_cell.length_b   1.000
_cell.length_c   1.000
_cell.angle_alpha   90.00
_cell.angle_beta   90.00
_cell.angle_gamma   90.00
#
_symmetry.space_group_name_H-M   'P 1'
#
loop_
_entity.id
_entity.type
_entity.pdbx_description
1 polymer ?
#
loop_
_entity_poly.entity_id
_entity_poly.type
_entity_poly.pdbx_seq_one_letter_code
_entity_poly.pdbx_strand_id
1 'polypeptide(L)'
;IHFVLRAKQLGFTLNEILDVMALREDDTDPCEHVASLIESRLAEIEIRIRNLAEMKIELETVRDSNKGTSAGPCRGTICHLIEEEPSQSR
;
A
#
# COMPACT_ATOMS: atom_id res chain seq x y z
N ILE A 1 11.44 26.44 -5.54
CA ILE A 1 10.89 25.61 -4.45
C ILE A 1 9.67 24.76 -4.86
N HIS A 2 8.83 25.18 -5.83
CA HIS A 2 7.64 24.41 -6.23
C HIS A 2 7.91 22.97 -6.73
N PHE A 3 9.03 22.74 -7.43
CA PHE A 3 9.38 21.41 -7.95
C PHE A 3 9.52 20.35 -6.86
N VAL A 4 10.39 20.59 -5.87
CA VAL A 4 10.66 19.64 -4.77
C VAL A 4 9.40 19.32 -3.99
N LEU A 5 8.57 20.33 -3.68
CA LEU A 5 7.31 20.13 -2.98
C LEU A 5 6.34 19.26 -3.80
N ARG A 6 6.23 19.51 -5.10
CA ARG A 6 5.35 18.72 -5.97
C ARG A 6 5.83 17.28 -6.11
N ALA A 7 7.13 17.08 -6.30
CA ALA A 7 7.75 15.75 -6.37
C ALA A 7 7.53 14.95 -5.08
N LYS A 8 7.68 15.59 -3.91
CA LYS A 8 7.38 14.98 -2.61
C LYS A 8 5.91 14.58 -2.47
N GLN A 9 4.99 15.43 -2.92
CA GLN A 9 3.56 15.12 -2.91
C GLN A 9 3.19 13.94 -3.82
N LEU A 10 3.96 13.71 -4.89
CA LEU A 10 3.80 12.56 -5.79
C LEU A 10 4.48 11.29 -5.26
N GLY A 11 5.08 11.34 -4.07
CA GLY A 11 5.71 10.18 -3.43
C GLY A 11 7.14 9.92 -3.85
N PHE A 12 7.80 10.86 -4.54
CA PHE A 12 9.23 10.72 -4.86
C PHE A 12 10.10 10.90 -3.61
N THR A 13 11.08 10.02 -3.49
CA THR A 13 12.12 10.05 -2.46
C THR A 13 13.03 11.25 -2.66
N LEU A 14 13.85 11.57 -1.66
CA LEU A 14 14.79 12.70 -1.81
C LEU A 14 15.87 12.38 -2.85
N ASN A 15 16.29 11.13 -2.94
CA ASN A 15 17.31 10.70 -3.90
C ASN A 15 16.80 10.83 -5.35
N GLU A 16 15.60 10.33 -5.66
CA GLU A 16 15.00 10.48 -6.99
C GLU A 16 14.85 11.97 -7.41
N ILE A 17 14.56 12.85 -6.45
CA ILE A 17 14.48 14.30 -6.70
C ILE A 17 15.85 14.88 -7.04
N LEU A 18 16.90 14.45 -6.32
CA LEU A 18 18.28 14.88 -6.58
C LEU A 18 18.76 14.38 -7.94
N ASP A 19 18.44 13.14 -8.32
CA ASP A 19 18.80 12.57 -9.61
C ASP A 19 18.19 13.38 -10.78
N VAL A 20 16.91 13.75 -10.65
CA VAL A 20 16.23 14.62 -11.63
C VAL A 20 16.89 16.00 -11.72
N MET A 21 17.32 16.57 -10.59
CA MET A 21 18.01 17.86 -10.57
C MET A 21 19.38 17.78 -11.23
N ALA A 22 20.14 16.70 -10.98
CA ALA A 22 21.45 16.47 -11.56
C ALA A 22 21.40 16.37 -13.09
N LEU A 23 20.42 15.64 -13.65
CA LEU A 23 20.22 15.57 -15.11
C LEU A 23 20.05 16.96 -15.73
N ARG A 24 19.29 17.83 -15.05
CA ARG A 24 19.07 19.20 -15.52
C ARG A 24 20.32 20.08 -15.38
N GLU A 25 21.14 19.87 -14.35
CA GLU A 25 22.43 20.55 -14.18
C GLU A 25 23.43 20.16 -15.29
N ASP A 26 23.33 18.93 -15.79
CA ASP A 26 24.13 18.40 -16.90
C ASP A 26 23.53 18.73 -18.31
N ASP A 27 22.63 19.72 -18.42
CA ASP A 27 21.92 20.10 -19.66
C ASP A 27 21.18 18.94 -20.37
N THR A 28 20.87 17.86 -19.63
CA THR A 28 20.11 16.71 -20.12
C THR A 28 18.62 16.88 -19.80
N ASP A 29 17.74 16.52 -20.74
CA ASP A 29 16.28 16.58 -20.51
C ASP A 29 15.86 15.52 -19.47
N PRO A 30 15.35 15.90 -18.28
CA PRO A 30 14.96 14.94 -17.27
C PRO A 30 13.60 14.27 -17.55
N CYS A 31 12.84 14.69 -18.57
CA CYS A 31 11.45 14.28 -18.75
C CYS A 31 11.28 12.76 -18.91
N GLU A 32 12.18 12.10 -19.65
CA GLU A 32 12.14 10.63 -19.82
C GLU A 32 12.41 9.90 -18.50
N HIS A 33 13.37 10.39 -17.71
CA HIS A 33 13.65 9.82 -16.39
C HIS A 33 12.47 10.00 -15.43
N VAL A 34 11.87 11.19 -15.40
CA VAL A 34 10.67 11.46 -14.59
C VAL A 34 9.50 10.58 -15.03
N ALA A 35 9.30 10.35 -16.33
CA ALA A 35 8.26 9.45 -16.82
C ALA A 35 8.46 8.01 -16.30
N SER A 36 9.69 7.51 -16.33
CA SER A 36 10.02 6.19 -15.77
C SER A 36 9.76 6.12 -14.25
N LEU A 37 10.06 7.18 -13.50
CA LEU A 37 9.78 7.25 -12.07
C LEU A 37 8.26 7.22 -11.81
N ILE A 38 7.47 7.92 -12.62
CA ILE A 38 5.99 7.90 -12.52
C ILE A 38 5.45 6.48 -12.71
N GLU A 39 5.89 5.78 -13.75
CA GLU A 39 5.44 4.40 -14.00
C GLU A 39 5.80 3.47 -12.83
N SER A 40 7.01 3.60 -12.26
CA SER A 40 7.40 2.84 -11.08
C SER A 40 6.51 3.14 -9.87
N ARG A 41 6.20 4.43 -9.62
CA ARG A 41 5.33 4.82 -8.51
C ARG A 41 3.91 4.28 -8.70
N LEU A 42 3.37 4.33 -9.91
CA LEU A 42 2.05 3.79 -10.22
C LEU A 42 1.99 2.28 -9.95
N ALA A 43 2.98 1.52 -10.44
CA ALA A 43 3.06 0.08 -10.20
C ALA A 43 3.13 -0.26 -8.69
N GLU A 44 3.91 0.49 -7.92
CA GLU A 44 3.98 0.32 -6.46
C GLU A 44 2.65 0.64 -5.76
N ILE A 45 1.97 1.70 -6.18
CA ILE A 45 0.65 2.07 -5.67
C ILE A 45 -0.37 0.96 -5.95
N GLU A 46 -0.39 0.41 -7.17
CA GLU A 46 -1.28 -0.69 -7.54
C GLU A 46 -1.05 -1.94 -6.68
N ILE A 47 0.21 -2.32 -6.44
CA ILE A 47 0.56 -3.42 -5.55
C ILE A 47 0.05 -3.13 -4.13
N ARG A 48 0.27 -1.90 -3.63
CA ARG A 48 -0.17 -1.54 -2.29
C ARG A 48 -1.69 -1.57 -2.16
N ILE A 49 -2.43 -1.08 -3.16
CA ILE A 49 -3.89 -1.13 -3.21
C ILE A 49 -4.36 -2.58 -3.17
N ARG A 50 -3.76 -3.47 -3.97
CA ARG A 50 -4.11 -4.90 -3.99
C ARG A 50 -3.93 -5.54 -2.63
N ASN A 51 -2.77 -5.36 -2.02
CA ASN A 51 -2.47 -5.94 -0.69
C ASN A 51 -3.42 -5.39 0.39
N LEU A 52 -3.75 -4.09 0.33
CA LEU A 52 -4.70 -3.48 1.26
C LEU A 52 -6.13 -3.98 1.02
N ALA A 53 -6.52 -4.24 -0.22
CA ALA A 53 -7.83 -4.80 -0.56
C ALA A 53 -7.95 -6.24 -0.07
N GLU A 54 -6.92 -7.06 -0.24
CA GLU A 54 -6.87 -8.44 0.29
C GLU A 54 -6.99 -8.47 1.82
N MET A 55 -6.18 -7.66 2.51
CA MET A 55 -6.25 -7.52 3.97
C MET A 55 -7.62 -7.02 4.44
N LYS A 56 -8.25 -6.09 3.69
CA LYS A 56 -9.60 -5.63 3.98
C LYS A 56 -10.61 -6.77 3.90
N ILE A 57 -10.55 -7.61 2.85
CA ILE A 57 -11.45 -8.76 2.68
C ILE A 57 -11.29 -9.76 3.83
N GLU A 58 -10.05 -10.01 4.26
CA GLU A 58 -9.76 -10.88 5.40
C GLU A 58 -10.38 -10.33 6.69
N LEU A 59 -10.17 -9.04 6.98
CA LEU A 59 -10.77 -8.36 8.14
C LEU A 59 -12.30 -8.35 8.10
N GLU A 60 -12.91 -8.16 6.92
CA GLU A 60 -14.36 -8.24 6.74
C GLU A 60 -14.89 -9.64 7.00
N THR A 61 -14.16 -10.66 6.56
CA THR A 61 -14.51 -12.07 6.79
C THR A 61 -14.46 -12.42 8.28
N VAL A 62 -13.38 -12.04 8.97
CA VAL A 62 -13.25 -12.21 10.43
C VAL A 62 -14.39 -11.53 11.18
N ARG A 63 -14.72 -10.28 10.80
CA ARG A 63 -15.84 -9.53 11.40
C ARG A 63 -17.17 -10.24 11.19
N ASP A 64 -17.43 -10.75 9.99
CA ASP A 64 -18.73 -11.32 9.65
C ASP A 64 -18.93 -12.72 10.24
N SER A 65 -17.87 -13.53 10.39
CA SER A 65 -17.90 -14.79 11.14
C SER A 65 -18.27 -14.61 12.62
N ASN A 66 -17.98 -13.45 13.22
CA ASN A 66 -18.36 -13.15 14.60
C ASN A 66 -19.83 -12.75 14.79
N LYS A 67 -20.52 -12.26 13.75
CA LYS A 67 -21.87 -11.65 13.86
C LYS A 67 -23.00 -12.61 14.28
N GLY A 68 -22.72 -13.89 14.54
CA GLY A 68 -23.70 -14.89 14.99
C GLY A 68 -23.36 -15.58 16.30
N THR A 69 -22.18 -15.35 16.89
CA THR A 69 -21.79 -15.98 18.16
C THR A 69 -22.40 -15.19 19.31
N SER A 70 -23.44 -15.74 19.95
CA SER A 70 -23.91 -15.28 21.25
C SER A 70 -22.71 -15.19 22.20
N ALA A 71 -22.67 -14.13 23.02
CA ALA A 71 -21.57 -13.67 23.87
C ALA A 71 -21.08 -14.70 24.91
N GLY A 72 -20.57 -15.83 24.45
CA GLY A 72 -19.84 -16.80 25.24
C GLY A 72 -18.41 -16.35 25.46
N PRO A 73 -17.70 -16.98 26.40
CA PRO A 73 -16.28 -16.72 26.63
C PRO A 73 -15.47 -17.03 25.37
N CYS A 74 -14.38 -16.29 25.17
CA CYS A 74 -13.43 -16.53 24.09
C CYS A 74 -12.95 -18.00 24.11
N ARG A 75 -12.95 -18.67 22.95
CA ARG A 75 -12.65 -20.11 22.85
C ARG A 75 -11.25 -20.43 22.32
N GLY A 76 -10.43 -19.41 22.02
CA GLY A 76 -9.06 -19.56 21.53
C GLY A 76 -8.03 -19.60 22.67
N THR A 77 -6.78 -19.85 22.31
CA THR A 77 -5.64 -19.73 23.24
C THR A 77 -5.49 -18.30 23.76
N ILE A 78 -5.69 -17.33 22.85
CA ILE A 78 -5.74 -15.89 23.11
C ILE A 78 -7.04 -15.32 22.54
N CYS A 79 -7.28 -15.48 21.24
CA CYS A 79 -8.45 -14.93 20.56
C CYS A 79 -8.90 -15.79 19.38
N HIS A 80 -10.08 -16.41 19.50
CA HIS A 80 -10.66 -17.22 18.44
C HIS A 80 -10.89 -16.43 17.13
N LEU A 81 -11.09 -15.11 17.18
CA LEU A 81 -11.28 -14.29 15.98
C LEU A 81 -10.03 -14.10 15.12
N ILE A 82 -8.85 -14.29 15.71
CA ILE A 82 -7.57 -14.15 15.01
C ILE A 82 -6.98 -15.55 14.73
N GLU A 83 -7.28 -16.52 15.60
CA GLU A 83 -6.75 -17.88 15.52
C GLU A 83 -7.58 -18.80 14.62
N GLU A 84 -8.88 -18.55 14.46
CA GLU A 84 -9.72 -19.31 13.54
C GLU A 84 -9.47 -18.82 12.12
N GLU A 85 -8.98 -19.71 11.25
CA GLU A 85 -8.99 -19.46 9.82
C GLU A 85 -10.45 -19.31 9.37
N PRO A 86 -10.79 -18.26 8.60
CA PRO A 86 -12.15 -18.11 8.10
C PRO A 86 -12.49 -19.36 7.29
N SER A 87 -13.42 -20.16 7.82
CA SER A 87 -13.83 -21.42 7.25
C SER A 87 -14.29 -21.20 5.81
N GLN A 88 -13.44 -21.53 4.84
CA GLN A 88 -13.82 -21.64 3.44
C GLN A 88 -14.79 -22.83 3.32
N SER A 89 -16.08 -22.56 3.45
CA SER A 89 -17.12 -23.52 3.14
C SER A 89 -17.06 -23.84 1.65
N ARG A 90 -16.63 -25.06 1.34
CA ARG A 90 -16.74 -25.68 0.03
C ARG A 90 -17.86 -26.72 0.06
#